data_AF-B6ILQ0-F1
#
_entry.id   AF-B6ILQ0-F1
#
_cell.length_a   1.000
_cell.length_b   1.000
_cell.length_c   1.000
_cell.angle_alpha   90.00
_cell.angle_beta   90.00
_cell.angle_gamma   90.00
#
_symmetry.space_group_name_H-M   'P 1'
#
loop_
_entity.id
_entity.type
_entity.pdbx_description
1 polymer ?
#
loop_
_entity_poly.entity_id
_entity_poly.type
_entity_poly.pdbx_seq_one_letter_code
_entity_poly.pdbx_strand_id
1 'polypeptide(L)'
;MRNVRIGLAGMLISVWVIIAAVFTRDSLNYWKISHTSYQIAMFSIPAFMALFSSKYKKHFLQIDFNKFSYHKMVQIVVVIGIIHVSFAAYFIQSSIAYLLILILTIASFIFSVDLYTLMTAKSYRFREHYHYDRESQEILYHEEIV
;
A
#
# COMPACT_ATOMS: atom_id res chain seq x y z
N MET A 1 -4.76 -12.20 6.12
CA MET A 1 -5.20 -11.97 4.72
C MET A 1 -6.17 -10.80 4.59
N ARG A 2 -7.39 -10.87 5.13
CA ARG A 2 -8.40 -9.78 4.99
C ARG A 2 -7.87 -8.40 5.39
N ASN A 3 -7.29 -8.25 6.59
CA ASN A 3 -6.78 -6.97 7.08
C ASN A 3 -5.63 -6.41 6.22
N VAL A 4 -4.75 -7.28 5.72
CA VAL A 4 -3.62 -6.90 4.85
C VAL A 4 -4.13 -6.38 3.49
N ARG A 5 -5.15 -7.07 2.92
CA ARG A 5 -5.82 -6.64 1.68
C ARG A 5 -6.54 -5.30 1.86
N ILE A 6 -7.26 -5.14 2.96
CA ILE A 6 -7.93 -3.88 3.31
C ILE A 6 -6.91 -2.75 3.50
N GLY A 7 -5.77 -3.04 4.15
CA GLY A 7 -4.67 -2.07 4.30
C GLY A 7 -4.14 -1.60 2.95
N LEU A 8 -3.77 -2.52 2.05
CA LEU A 8 -3.29 -2.15 0.70
C LEU A 8 -4.35 -1.42 -0.13
N ALA A 9 -5.59 -1.91 -0.16
CA ALA A 9 -6.67 -1.26 -0.88
C ALA A 9 -6.94 0.15 -0.33
N GLY A 10 -6.93 0.31 1.00
CA GLY A 10 -7.11 1.59 1.65
C GLY A 10 -5.98 2.58 1.37
N MET A 11 -4.72 2.13 1.38
CA MET A 11 -3.58 2.96 0.97
C MET A 11 -3.71 3.40 -0.50
N LEU A 12 -4.05 2.49 -1.41
CA LEU A 12 -4.25 2.79 -2.82
C LEU A 12 -5.36 3.83 -3.04
N ILE A 13 -6.52 3.63 -2.41
CA ILE A 13 -7.65 4.58 -2.49
C ILE A 13 -7.24 5.94 -1.93
N SER A 14 -6.56 5.96 -0.78
CA SER A 14 -6.11 7.20 -0.15
C SER A 14 -5.17 7.99 -1.07
N VAL A 15 -4.23 7.33 -1.74
CA VAL A 15 -3.33 7.97 -2.72
C VAL A 15 -4.11 8.60 -3.87
N TRP A 16 -5.07 7.88 -4.46
CA TRP A 16 -5.88 8.43 -5.56
C TRP A 16 -6.78 9.59 -5.11
N VAL A 17 -7.29 9.55 -3.88
CA VAL A 17 -8.03 10.68 -3.28
C VAL A 17 -7.11 11.88 -3.09
N ILE A 18 -5.86 11.69 -2.64
CA ILE A 18 -4.88 12.78 -2.53
C ILE A 18 -4.57 13.36 -3.91
N ILE A 19 -4.33 12.52 -4.93
CA ILE A 19 -4.08 12.99 -6.30
C ILE A 19 -5.24 13.85 -6.80
N ALA A 20 -6.48 13.35 -6.69
CA ALA A 20 -7.67 14.09 -7.08
C ALA A 20 -7.81 15.40 -6.31
N ALA A 21 -7.57 15.36 -4.99
CA ALA A 21 -7.65 16.52 -4.12
C ALA A 21 -6.58 17.59 -4.41
N VAL A 22 -5.37 17.18 -4.83
CA VAL A 22 -4.34 18.12 -5.28
C VAL A 22 -4.73 18.71 -6.63
N PHE A 23 -5.28 17.89 -7.53
CA PHE A 23 -5.69 18.32 -8.86
C PHE A 23 -6.85 19.32 -8.85
N THR A 24 -7.84 19.12 -7.97
CA THR A 24 -9.04 19.99 -7.90
C THR A 24 -8.94 21.13 -6.88
N ARG A 25 -7.79 21.30 -6.20
CA ARG A 25 -7.67 22.26 -5.08
C ARG A 25 -7.93 23.70 -5.49
N ASP A 26 -7.55 24.06 -6.71
CA ASP A 26 -7.61 25.43 -7.25
C ASP A 26 -8.93 25.67 -8.00
N SER A 27 -9.83 24.68 -8.04
CA SER A 27 -11.15 24.82 -8.66
C SER A 27 -12.12 25.54 -7.73
N LEU A 28 -12.70 26.64 -8.22
CA LEU A 28 -13.71 27.45 -7.52
C LEU A 28 -14.88 26.62 -6.94
N ASN A 29 -15.29 25.56 -7.63
CA ASN A 29 -16.42 24.74 -7.22
C ASN A 29 -16.04 23.64 -6.21
N TYR A 30 -14.78 23.22 -6.20
CA TYR A 30 -14.36 22.00 -5.49
C TYR A 30 -13.34 22.24 -4.38
N TRP A 31 -12.79 23.45 -4.21
CA TRP A 31 -11.70 23.72 -3.27
C TRP A 31 -11.97 23.23 -1.83
N LYS A 32 -13.18 23.41 -1.31
CA LYS A 32 -13.56 22.97 0.05
C LYS A 32 -13.49 21.45 0.17
N ILE A 33 -14.13 20.75 -0.78
CA ILE A 33 -14.16 19.28 -0.83
C ILE A 33 -12.73 18.75 -0.98
N SER A 34 -11.95 19.35 -1.87
CA SER A 34 -10.54 19.05 -2.11
C SER A 34 -9.72 19.13 -0.82
N HIS A 35 -9.85 20.21 -0.07
CA HIS A 35 -9.10 20.41 1.16
C HIS A 35 -9.46 19.36 2.22
N THR A 36 -10.76 19.11 2.42
CA THR A 36 -11.24 18.11 3.39
C THR A 36 -10.82 16.69 2.99
N SER A 37 -10.97 16.31 1.71
CA SER A 37 -10.60 14.98 1.23
C SER A 37 -9.11 14.73 1.30
N TYR A 38 -8.28 15.76 1.04
CA TYR A 38 -6.83 15.69 1.22
C TYR A 38 -6.46 15.33 2.66
N GLN A 39 -7.03 16.03 3.65
CA GLN A 39 -6.71 15.78 5.06
C GLN A 39 -7.14 14.38 5.51
N ILE A 40 -8.38 13.98 5.18
CA ILE A 40 -8.91 12.65 5.52
C ILE A 40 -8.00 11.56 4.94
N ALA A 41 -7.62 11.69 3.66
CA ALA A 41 -6.79 10.71 2.98
C ALA A 41 -5.35 10.66 3.51
N MET A 42 -4.78 11.80 3.91
CA MET A 42 -3.45 11.86 4.54
C MET A 42 -3.44 11.13 5.89
N PHE A 43 -4.47 11.31 6.72
CA PHE A 43 -4.56 10.62 8.01
C PHE A 43 -4.95 9.14 7.89
N SER A 44 -5.62 8.73 6.80
CA SER A 44 -5.96 7.33 6.58
C SER A 44 -4.77 6.48 6.14
N ILE A 45 -3.76 7.05 5.47
CA ILE A 45 -2.56 6.30 5.04
C ILE A 45 -1.87 5.59 6.22
N PRO A 46 -1.50 6.26 7.33
CA PRO A 46 -0.92 5.59 8.49
C PRO A 46 -1.82 4.50 9.10
N ALA A 47 -3.13 4.73 9.15
CA ALA A 47 -4.09 3.76 9.67
C ALA A 47 -4.13 2.48 8.80
N PHE A 48 -4.19 2.65 7.48
CA PHE A 48 -4.15 1.52 6.53
C PHE A 48 -2.77 0.85 6.49
N MET A 49 -1.68 1.59 6.66
CA MET A 49 -0.33 1.05 6.80
C MET A 49 -0.19 0.17 8.05
N ALA A 50 -0.81 0.56 9.17
CA ALA A 50 -0.85 -0.28 10.38
C ALA A 50 -1.61 -1.60 10.14
N LEU A 51 -2.69 -1.56 9.37
CA LEU A 51 -3.44 -2.76 8.96
C LEU A 51 -2.64 -3.66 8.01
N PHE A 52 -1.93 -3.06 7.05
CA PHE A 52 -1.08 -3.77 6.08
C PHE A 52 0.12 -4.43 6.74
N SER A 53 0.90 -3.67 7.51
CA SER A 53 2.08 -4.15 8.22
C SER A 53 1.75 -5.20 9.29
N SER A 54 0.47 -5.37 9.62
CA SER A 54 0.03 -6.30 10.65
C SER A 54 0.75 -6.05 11.97
N LYS A 55 1.03 -4.77 12.27
CA LYS A 55 1.88 -4.28 13.37
C LYS A 55 1.60 -4.93 14.73
N TYR A 56 0.37 -5.37 14.95
CA TYR A 56 -0.11 -5.94 16.21
C TYR A 56 -0.27 -7.47 16.18
N LYS A 57 0.29 -8.17 15.18
CA LYS A 57 0.26 -9.63 15.11
C LYS A 57 1.65 -10.20 15.23
N LYS A 58 1.75 -11.38 15.84
CA LYS A 58 3.01 -12.13 15.99
C LYS A 58 3.61 -12.59 14.65
N HIS A 59 2.77 -12.76 13.61
CA HIS A 59 3.20 -13.25 12.30
C HIS A 59 2.91 -12.24 11.18
N PHE A 60 3.89 -12.03 10.30
CA PHE A 60 3.72 -11.34 9.03
C PHE A 60 3.54 -12.32 7.87
N LEU A 61 2.93 -11.83 6.79
CA LEU A 61 2.61 -12.63 5.63
C LEU A 61 3.74 -12.55 4.60
N GLN A 62 4.31 -13.69 4.22
CA GLN A 62 5.27 -13.80 3.14
C GLN A 62 4.62 -14.53 1.95
N ILE A 63 4.62 -13.89 0.79
CA ILE A 63 4.09 -14.49 -0.45
C ILE A 63 5.12 -15.47 -1.00
N ASP A 64 4.66 -16.67 -1.37
CA ASP A 64 5.52 -17.68 -1.98
C ASP A 64 5.59 -17.49 -3.50
N PHE A 65 6.52 -16.64 -3.93
CA PHE A 65 6.68 -16.27 -5.35
C PHE A 65 7.04 -17.46 -6.25
N ASN A 66 7.57 -18.55 -5.71
CA ASN A 66 7.91 -19.76 -6.48
C ASN A 66 6.69 -20.44 -7.10
N LYS A 67 5.48 -20.18 -6.58
CA LYS A 67 4.24 -20.73 -7.12
C LYS A 67 3.54 -19.79 -8.11
N PHE A 68 4.12 -18.63 -8.40
CA PHE A 68 3.60 -17.71 -9.39
C PHE A 68 4.12 -18.04 -10.78
N SER A 69 3.23 -17.99 -11.78
CA SER A 69 3.65 -17.99 -13.18
C SER A 69 4.33 -16.66 -13.47
N TYR A 70 5.65 -16.68 -13.64
CA TYR A 70 6.47 -15.51 -13.95
C TYR A 70 5.89 -14.69 -15.10
N HIS A 71 5.50 -15.36 -16.18
CA HIS A 71 4.95 -14.72 -17.37
C HIS A 71 3.67 -13.92 -17.09
N LYS A 72 2.76 -14.45 -16.26
CA LYS A 72 1.51 -13.77 -15.88
C LYS A 72 1.77 -12.57 -14.97
N MET A 73 2.73 -12.70 -14.05
CA MET A 73 3.12 -11.61 -13.15
C MET A 73 3.71 -10.44 -13.94
N VAL A 74 4.65 -10.70 -14.84
CA VAL A 74 5.26 -9.68 -15.71
C VAL A 74 4.21 -8.99 -16.58
N GLN A 75 3.34 -9.75 -17.23
CA GLN A 75 2.27 -9.18 -18.06
C GLN A 75 1.42 -8.17 -17.30
N ILE A 76 1.05 -8.46 -16.05
CA ILE A 76 0.16 -7.59 -15.28
C ILE A 76 0.90 -6.38 -14.71
N VAL A 77 2.15 -6.56 -14.27
CA VAL A 77 3.01 -5.43 -13.89
C VAL A 77 3.15 -4.46 -15.06
N VAL A 78 3.32 -4.97 -16.29
CA VAL A 78 3.39 -4.14 -17.50
C VAL A 78 2.07 -3.41 -17.76
N VAL A 79 0.92 -4.09 -17.68
CA VAL A 79 -0.40 -3.45 -17.86
C VAL A 79 -0.65 -2.35 -16.83
N ILE A 80 -0.40 -2.62 -15.54
CA ILE A 80 -0.52 -1.63 -14.47
C ILE A 80 0.45 -0.46 -14.71
N GLY A 81 1.67 -0.76 -15.17
CA GLY A 81 2.68 0.24 -15.50
C GLY A 81 2.24 1.18 -16.62
N ILE A 82 1.70 0.65 -17.72
CA ILE A 82 1.19 1.46 -18.84
C ILE A 82 0.11 2.43 -18.38
N ILE A 83 -0.83 1.95 -17.53
CA ILE A 83 -1.89 2.79 -16.96
C ILE A 83 -1.28 3.94 -16.15
N HIS A 84 -0.35 3.64 -15.24
CA HIS A 84 0.28 4.65 -14.38
C HIS A 84 1.14 5.66 -15.16
N VAL A 85 1.89 5.20 -16.17
CA VAL A 85 2.66 6.09 -17.06
C VAL A 85 1.74 7.03 -17.83
N SER A 86 0.60 6.53 -18.31
CA SER A 86 -0.40 7.36 -19.00
C SER A 86 -0.96 8.46 -18.10
N PHE A 87 -1.29 8.13 -16.85
CA PHE A 87 -1.71 9.11 -15.85
C PHE A 87 -0.61 10.10 -15.51
N ALA A 88 0.62 9.65 -15.29
CA ALA A 88 1.76 10.51 -15.01
C ALA A 88 1.99 11.53 -16.14
N ALA A 89 1.94 11.09 -17.40
CA ALA A 89 2.08 11.96 -18.56
C ALA A 89 0.98 13.03 -18.60
N TYR A 90 -0.27 12.65 -18.34
CA TYR A 90 -1.40 13.58 -18.26
C TYR A 90 -1.21 14.62 -17.15
N PHE A 91 -0.76 14.21 -15.96
CA PHE A 91 -0.59 15.11 -14.82
C PHE A 91 0.57 16.08 -14.96
N ILE A 92 1.67 15.66 -15.61
CA ILE A 92 2.80 16.54 -15.92
C ILE A 92 2.35 17.73 -16.78
N GLN A 93 1.43 17.51 -17.71
CA GLN A 93 0.91 18.58 -18.57
C GLN A 93 -0.13 19.46 -17.89
N SER A 94 -0.87 18.91 -16.92
CA SER A 94 -2.12 19.51 -16.43
C SER A 94 -2.02 20.17 -15.04
N SER A 95 -0.90 20.01 -14.32
CA SER A 95 -0.80 20.49 -12.93
C SER A 95 0.55 21.14 -12.61
N ILE A 96 0.50 22.26 -11.88
CA ILE A 96 1.69 22.92 -11.31
C ILE A 96 2.34 22.05 -10.22
N ALA A 97 1.55 21.20 -9.55
CA ALA A 97 2.02 20.29 -8.50
C ALA A 97 2.47 18.92 -9.05
N TYR A 98 2.94 18.88 -10.30
CA TYR A 98 3.25 17.63 -11.00
C TYR A 98 4.25 16.72 -10.27
N LEU A 99 5.25 17.28 -9.56
CA LEU A 99 6.22 16.48 -8.80
C LEU A 99 5.57 15.66 -7.68
N LEU A 100 4.66 16.29 -6.91
CA LEU A 100 3.93 15.60 -5.84
C LEU A 100 3.03 14.50 -6.43
N ILE A 101 2.30 14.83 -7.49
CA ILE A 101 1.42 13.87 -8.18
C ILE A 101 2.23 12.71 -8.77
N LEU A 102 3.44 12.96 -9.28
CA LEU A 102 4.33 11.92 -9.81
C LEU A 102 4.77 10.95 -8.70
N ILE A 103 5.20 11.46 -7.55
CA ILE A 103 5.57 10.63 -6.39
C ILE A 103 4.37 9.77 -5.95
N LEU A 104 3.19 10.38 -5.86
CA LEU A 104 1.97 9.67 -5.51
C LEU A 104 1.59 8.61 -6.55
N THR A 105 1.80 8.88 -7.83
CA THR A 105 1.54 7.92 -8.93
C THR A 105 2.52 6.73 -8.88
N ILE A 106 3.78 6.97 -8.50
CA ILE A 106 4.75 5.89 -8.26
C ILE A 106 4.32 5.06 -7.05
N ALA A 107 3.88 5.70 -5.97
CA ALA A 107 3.38 4.99 -4.79
C ALA A 107 2.13 4.15 -5.12
N SER A 108 1.18 4.69 -5.91
CA SER A 108 0.00 3.94 -6.33
C SER A 108 0.35 2.76 -7.23
N PHE A 109 1.39 2.87 -8.06
CA PHE A 109 1.89 1.75 -8.86
C PHE A 109 2.35 0.59 -7.98
N ILE A 110 3.20 0.88 -6.97
CA ILE A 110 3.69 -0.12 -6.01
C ILE A 110 2.51 -0.78 -5.29
N PHE A 111 1.59 0.01 -4.73
CA PHE A 111 0.42 -0.53 -4.02
C PHE A 111 -0.50 -1.36 -4.93
N SER A 112 -0.61 -1.01 -6.21
CA SER A 112 -1.41 -1.77 -7.18
C SER A 112 -0.79 -3.14 -7.46
N VAL A 113 0.54 -3.20 -7.66
CA VAL A 113 1.25 -4.47 -7.87
C VAL A 113 1.17 -5.34 -6.62
N ASP A 114 1.40 -4.76 -5.44
CA ASP A 114 1.32 -5.48 -4.16
C ASP A 114 -0.08 -6.02 -3.90
N LEU A 115 -1.12 -5.20 -4.12
CA LEU A 115 -2.51 -5.61 -3.96
C LEU A 115 -2.87 -6.73 -4.93
N TYR A 116 -2.49 -6.61 -6.20
CA TYR A 116 -2.73 -7.65 -7.20
C TYR A 116 -2.06 -8.97 -6.80
N THR A 117 -0.80 -8.90 -6.39
CA THR A 117 -0.02 -10.07 -5.96
C THR A 117 -0.70 -10.74 -4.75
N LEU A 118 -1.16 -9.96 -3.77
CA LEU A 118 -1.85 -10.48 -2.59
C LEU A 118 -3.24 -11.08 -2.89
N MET A 119 -3.93 -10.56 -3.89
CA MET A 119 -5.23 -11.07 -4.33
C MET A 119 -5.09 -12.38 -5.10
N THR A 120 -3.99 -12.55 -5.83
CA THR A 120 -3.76 -13.71 -6.70
C THR A 120 -2.85 -14.78 -6.09
N ALA A 121 -2.19 -14.49 -4.97
CA ALA A 121 -1.36 -15.45 -4.25
C ALA A 121 -2.19 -16.64 -3.78
N LYS A 122 -1.89 -17.82 -4.35
CA LYS A 122 -2.52 -19.09 -3.97
C LYS A 122 -1.89 -19.72 -2.72
N SER A 123 -0.67 -19.34 -2.37
CA SER A 123 -0.03 -19.77 -1.14
C SER A 123 0.75 -18.64 -0.48
N TYR A 124 0.64 -18.60 0.83
CA TYR A 124 1.32 -17.66 1.71
C TYR A 124 1.95 -18.46 2.85
N ARG A 125 3.09 -17.98 3.34
CA ARG A 125 3.72 -18.48 4.57
C ARG A 125 3.58 -17.42 5.64
N PHE A 126 3.24 -17.84 6.85
CA PHE A 126 3.32 -16.98 8.02
C PHE A 126 4.75 -17.06 8.55
N ARG A 127 5.42 -15.91 8.66
CA ARG A 127 6.71 -15.79 9.35
C ARG A 127 6.51 -15.00 10.63
N GLU A 128 7.17 -15.39 11.71
CA GLU A 128 7.14 -14.62 12.94
C GLU A 128 7.89 -13.30 12.78
N HIS A 129 7.34 -12.24 13.35
CA HIS A 129 8.09 -11.01 13.53
C HIS A 129 9.21 -11.28 14.53
N TYR A 130 10.45 -11.01 14.12
CA TYR A 130 11.65 -11.09 14.97
C TYR A 130 11.48 -10.40 16.33
N HIS A 131 10.58 -9.42 16.42
CA HIS A 131 10.34 -8.66 17.65
C HIS A 131 9.75 -9.50 18.79
N TYR A 132 9.02 -10.59 18.48
CA TYR A 132 8.42 -11.48 19.47
C TYR A 132 9.33 -12.62 19.93
N ASP A 133 10.44 -12.86 19.23
CA ASP A 133 11.40 -13.89 19.62
C ASP A 133 12.11 -13.50 20.93
N ARG A 134 12.28 -12.20 21.17
CA ARG A 134 12.89 -11.66 22.41
C ARG A 134 12.05 -11.90 23.66
N GLU A 135 10.74 -11.67 23.58
CA GLU A 135 9.81 -11.93 24.70
C GLU A 135 9.66 -13.43 24.95
N SER A 136 9.59 -14.27 23.91
CA SER A 136 9.53 -15.72 24.10
C SER A 136 10.83 -16.31 24.64
N GLN A 137 11.98 -15.76 24.26
CA GLN A 137 13.27 -16.14 24.84
C GLN A 137 13.35 -15.75 26.31
N GLU A 138 12.96 -14.52 26.69
CA GLU A 138 12.93 -14.08 28.10
C GLU A 138 12.00 -14.94 28.98
N ILE A 139 10.85 -15.36 28.47
CA ILE A 139 9.93 -16.26 29.19
C ILE A 139 10.53 -17.66 29.35
N LEU A 140 11.19 -18.21 28.31
CA LEU A 140 11.87 -19.50 28.41
C LEU A 140 13.03 -19.49 29.41
N TYR A 141 13.83 -18.41 29.42
CA TYR A 141 14.92 -18.23 30.37
C TYR A 141 14.44 -18.07 31.82
N HIS A 142 13.21 -17.61 32.04
CA HIS A 142 12.62 -17.55 33.38
C HIS A 142 12.02 -18.88 33.86
N GLU A 143 11.57 -19.76 32.96
CA GLU A 143 11.04 -21.09 33.31
C GLU A 143 12.12 -22.16 33.51
N GLU A 144 13.27 -22.09 32.83
CA GLU A 144 14.37 -23.05 33.00
C GLU A 144 15.20 -22.83 34.29
N ILE A 145 14.98 -21.74 35.02
CA ILE A 145 15.61 -21.46 36.32
C ILE A 145 14.61 -21.82 37.43
N VAL A 146 14.34 -23.12 37.62
CA VAL A 146 13.71 -23.69 38.83
C VAL A 146 14.42 -24.98 39.20
#